data_AF-A0A1Q7N2P2-F1
#
_entry.id   AF-A0A1Q7N2P2-F1
#
_cell.length_a   1.000
_cell.length_b   1.000
_cell.length_c   1.000
_cell.angle_alpha   90.00
_cell.angle_beta   90.00
_cell.angle_gamma   90.00
#
_symmetry.space_group_name_H-M   'P 1'
#
loop_
_entity.id
_entity.type
_entity.pdbx_description
1 polymer ?
#
loop_
_entity_poly.entity_id
_entity_poly.type
_entity_poly.pdbx_seq_one_letter_code
_entity_poly.pdbx_strand_id
1 'polypeptide(L)' 'MEHRATEGFWRAYQSLPPEIRSRADKQFALLKSNPLYLSLQFKKVGESRGQEVWSARVTLNYRALALKRADGFLWF' A
#
# COMPACT_ATOMS: atom_id res chain seq x y z
N MET A 1 10.20 -10.06 2.00
CA MET A 1 9.45 -9.33 0.97
C MET A 1 9.78 -7.85 1.12
N GLU A 2 10.32 -7.23 0.06
CA GLU A 2 10.72 -5.83 0.10
C GLU A 2 9.54 -4.89 -0.17
N HIS A 3 9.51 -3.77 0.54
CA HIS A 3 8.56 -2.69 0.29
C HIS A 3 9.33 -1.41 0.03
N ARG A 4 9.19 -0.87 -1.18
CA ARG A 4 9.81 0.40 -1.59
C ARG A 4 8.70 1.36 -2.02
N ALA A 5 8.93 2.66 -1.93
CA ALA A 5 7.95 3.66 -2.34
C ALA A 5 8.61 4.72 -3.22
N THR A 6 7.88 5.21 -4.22
CA THR A 6 8.34 6.31 -5.09
C THR A 6 8.30 7.64 -4.34
N GLU A 7 8.97 8.66 -4.89
CA GLU A 7 8.82 10.03 -4.38
C GLU A 7 7.37 10.53 -4.46
N GLY A 8 6.64 10.17 -5.52
CA GLY A 8 5.24 10.53 -5.70
C GLY A 8 4.36 9.98 -4.58
N PHE A 9 4.59 8.72 -4.20
CA PHE A 9 3.92 8.10 -3.07
C PHE A 9 4.18 8.87 -1.77
N TRP A 10 5.44 9.20 -1.48
CA TRP A 10 5.77 9.92 -0.25
C TRP A 10 5.17 11.33 -0.22
N ARG A 11 5.16 12.05 -1.35
CA ARG A 11 4.48 13.36 -1.45
C ARG A 11 2.97 13.22 -1.17
N ALA A 12 2.32 12.22 -1.77
CA ALA A 12 0.90 11.95 -1.53
C ALA A 12 0.63 11.54 -0.09
N TYR A 13 1.48 10.69 0.51
CA TYR A 13 1.36 10.29 1.90
C TYR A 13 1.54 11.48 2.85
N GLN A 14 2.49 12.38 2.58
CA GLN A 14 2.78 13.55 3.41
C GLN A 14 1.66 14.60 3.37
N SER A 15 0.89 14.68 2.27
CA SER A 15 -0.26 15.59 2.16
C SER A 15 -1.53 15.06 2.85
N LEU A 16 -1.51 13.80 3.33
CA LEU A 16 -2.65 13.24 4.05
C LEU A 16 -2.83 13.91 5.42
N PRO A 17 -4.08 14.04 5.90
CA PRO A 17 -4.35 14.44 7.27
C PRO A 17 -3.61 13.55 8.30
N PRO A 18 -3.12 14.11 9.42
CA PRO A 18 -2.35 13.36 10.42
C PRO A 18 -3.01 12.05 10.89
N GLU A 19 -4.33 12.05 11.05
CA GLU A 19 -5.09 10.86 11.46
C GLU A 19 -5.08 9.75 10.40
N ILE A 20 -5.06 10.11 9.11
CA ILE A 20 -5.00 9.13 8.02
C ILE A 20 -3.58 8.56 7.91
N ARG A 21 -2.55 9.38 8.09
CA ARG A 21 -1.15 8.93 8.14
C ARG A 21 -0.92 7.92 9.27
N SER A 22 -1.41 8.21 10.48
CA SER A 22 -1.31 7.28 11.60
C SER A 22 -2.00 5.93 11.31
N ARG A 23 -3.16 5.94 10.63
CA ARG A 23 -3.83 4.71 10.22
C ARG A 23 -3.04 3.97 9.13
N ALA A 24 -2.47 4.68 8.16
CA ALA A 24 -1.62 4.10 7.14
C ALA A 24 -0.39 3.41 7.76
N ASP A 25 0.27 4.02 8.74
CA ASP A 25 1.43 3.44 9.41
C ASP A 25 1.09 2.16 10.16
N LYS A 26 -0.01 2.17 10.93
CA LYS A 26 -0.52 0.97 11.62
C LYS A 26 -0.81 -0.15 10.63
N GLN A 27 -1.44 0.21 9.51
CA GLN A 27 -1.87 -0.76 8.52
C GLN A 27 -0.67 -1.30 7.72
N PHE A 28 0.35 -0.50 7.46
CA PHE A 28 1.62 -0.94 6.89
C PHE A 28 2.44 -1.82 7.84
N ALA A 29 2.44 -1.51 9.14
CA ALA A 29 3.05 -2.39 10.15
C ALA A 29 2.35 -3.76 10.16
N LEU A 30 1.02 -3.78 10.11
CA LEU A 30 0.25 -5.01 10.03
C LEU A 30 0.57 -5.78 8.74
N LEU A 31 0.63 -5.10 7.59
CA LEU A 31 1.00 -5.70 6.31
C LEU A 31 2.35 -6.42 6.37
N LYS A 32 3.37 -5.78 6.97
CA LYS A 32 4.71 -6.38 7.12
C LYS A 32 4.71 -7.62 8.02
N SER A 33 3.86 -7.64 9.04
CA SER A 33 3.76 -8.76 9.98
C SER A 33 2.91 -9.93 9.43
N ASN A 34 1.79 -9.62 8.79
CA ASN A 34 0.83 -10.59 8.27
C ASN A 34 0.08 -10.01 7.06
N PRO A 35 0.56 -10.26 5.83
CA PRO A 35 -0.09 -9.77 4.62
C PRO A 35 -1.50 -10.30 4.38
N LEU A 36 -1.88 -11.40 5.02
CA LEU A 36 -3.18 -12.06 4.84
C LEU A 36 -4.26 -11.54 5.80
N TYR A 37 -3.94 -10.54 6.63
CA TYR A 37 -4.89 -9.99 7.58
C TYR A 37 -6.09 -9.35 6.87
N LEU A 38 -7.31 -9.82 7.17
CA LEU A 38 -8.52 -9.47 6.41
C LEU A 38 -8.81 -7.96 6.36
N SER A 39 -8.46 -7.20 7.40
CA SER A 39 -8.69 -5.75 7.43
C SER A 39 -7.85 -4.99 6.39
N LEU A 40 -6.68 -5.51 6.02
CA LEU A 40 -5.84 -4.94 4.97
C LEU A 40 -6.53 -4.98 3.61
N GLN A 41 -7.38 -5.99 3.39
CA GLN A 41 -7.89 -6.34 2.06
C GLN A 41 -6.78 -6.30 0.99
N PHE A 42 -5.58 -6.80 1.34
CA PHE A 42 -4.42 -6.72 0.47
C PHE A 42 -4.58 -7.69 -0.69
N LYS A 43 -4.88 -7.16 -1.88
CA LYS A 43 -5.23 -7.99 -3.04
C LYS A 43 -4.83 -7.35 -4.36
N LYS A 44 -4.65 -8.18 -5.38
CA LYS A 44 -4.56 -7.77 -6.78
C LYS A 44 -5.87 -7.09 -7.18
N VAL A 45 -5.76 -5.92 -7.79
CA VAL A 45 -6.91 -5.11 -8.26
C VAL A 45 -6.88 -4.88 -9.77
N GLY A 46 -5.79 -5.25 -10.44
CA GLY A 46 -5.70 -5.16 -11.90
C GLY A 46 -4.26 -5.32 -12.38
N GLU A 47 -4.03 -4.88 -13.61
CA GLU A 47 -2.72 -4.86 -14.25
C GLU A 47 -2.51 -3.53 -14.96
N SER A 48 -1.28 -3.03 -14.95
CA SER A 48 -0.89 -1.81 -15.66
C SER A 48 0.45 -2.03 -16.31
N ARG A 49 0.55 -1.82 -17.63
CA ARG A 49 1.77 -2.01 -18.42
C ARG A 49 2.45 -3.38 -18.18
N GLY A 50 1.64 -4.43 -18.04
CA GLY A 50 2.12 -5.79 -17.77
C GLY A 50 2.57 -6.06 -16.32
N GLN A 51 2.33 -5.13 -15.40
CA GLN A 51 2.65 -5.29 -13.98
C GLN A 51 1.37 -5.37 -13.15
N GLU A 52 1.32 -6.33 -12.21
CA GLU A 52 0.15 -6.44 -11.34
C GLU A 52 0.05 -5.25 -10.40
N VAL A 53 -1.14 -4.67 -10.33
CA VAL A 53 -1.49 -3.62 -9.38
C VAL A 53 -2.18 -4.25 -8.18
N TRP A 54 -1.68 -3.95 -7.01
CA TRP A 54 -2.18 -4.41 -5.73
C TRP A 54 -2.68 -3.22 -4.91
N SER A 55 -3.69 -3.44 -4.08
CA SER A 55 -4.26 -2.43 -3.20
C SER A 55 -4.26 -2.89 -1.76
N ALA A 56 -3.89 -2.00 -0.84
CA ALA A 56 -4.06 -2.17 0.60
C ALA A 56 -5.04 -1.12 1.12
N ARG A 57 -6.06 -1.55 1.86
CA ARG A 57 -7.00 -0.68 2.57
C ARG A 57 -6.28 0.00 3.73
N VAL A 58 -6.45 1.32 3.85
CA VAL A 58 -6.04 2.12 5.02
C VAL A 58 -7.26 2.50 5.84
N THR A 59 -8.31 2.99 5.17
CA THR A 59 -9.65 3.22 5.73
C THR A 59 -10.71 2.85 4.69
N LEU A 60 -11.99 3.12 4.96
CA LEU A 60 -13.04 2.94 3.95
C LEU A 60 -12.77 3.75 2.67
N ASN A 61 -12.24 4.97 2.83
CA ASN A 61 -12.07 5.95 1.77
C ASN A 61 -10.63 6.06 1.26
N TYR A 62 -9.65 5.50 1.98
CA TYR A 62 -8.23 5.59 1.62
C TYR A 62 -7.64 4.21 1.35
N ARG A 63 -6.96 4.08 0.22
CA ARG A 63 -6.21 2.89 -0.20
C ARG A 63 -4.82 3.29 -0.68
N ALA A 64 -3.83 2.46 -0.39
CA ALA A 64 -2.51 2.55 -0.99
C ALA A 64 -2.43 1.58 -2.18
N LEU A 65 -1.74 1.98 -3.24
CA LEU A 65 -1.52 1.17 -4.44
C LEU A 65 -0.05 0.78 -4.57
N ALA A 66 0.19 -0.43 -5.05
CA ALA A 66 1.52 -0.93 -5.31
C ALA A 66 1.58 -1.71 -6.62
N LEU A 67 2.75 -1.68 -7.25
CA LEU A 67 3.11 -2.60 -8.32
C LEU A 67 3.81 -3.82 -7.70
N LYS A 68 3.39 -5.02 -8.11
CA LYS A 68 4.09 -6.25 -7.76
C LYS A 68 5.45 -6.30 -8.48
N ARG A 69 6.49 -6.65 -7.75
CA ARG A 69 7.84 -6.93 -8.25
C ARG A 69 8.28 -8.32 -7.81
N ALA A 70 9.39 -8.79 -8.38
CA ALA A 70 9.96 -10.10 -8.04
C ALA A 70 10.34 -10.21 -6.56
N ASP A 71 10.86 -9.13 -5.98
CA ASP A 71 11.36 -9.02 -4.60
C ASP A 71 10.29 -8.52 -3.60
N GLY A 72 9.21 -7.91 -4.09
CA GLY A 72 8.11 -7.45 -3.25
C GLY A 72 7.18 -6.47 -3.94
N PHE A 73 7.09 -5.24 -3.41
CA PHE A 73 6.11 -4.25 -3.84
C PHE A 73 6.71 -2.84 -3.92
N LEU A 74 6.38 -2.12 -5.00
CA LEU A 74 6.65 -0.70 -5.15
C LEU A 74 5.37 0.11 -5.01
N TRP A 75 5.26 0.90 -3.95
CA TRP A 75 4.17 1.85 -3.72
C TRP A 75 4.38 3.11 -4.55
N PHE A 76 3.32 3.63 -5.19
CA PHE A 76 3.40 4.78 -6.10
C PHE A 76 2.26 5.77 -5.92
#